data_AF-A0AAN4L9Q7-F1
#
_entry.id   AF-A0AAN4L9Q7-F1
#
_cell.length_a   1.000
_cell.length_b   1.000
_cell.length_c   1.000
_cell.angle_alpha   90.00
_cell.angle_beta   90.00
_cell.angle_gamma   90.00
#
_symmetry.space_group_name_H-M   'P 1'
#
loop_
_entity.id
_entity.type
_entity.pdbx_description
1 polymer ?
#
loop_
_entity_poly.entity_id
_entity_poly.type
_entity_poly.pdbx_seq_one_letter_code
_entity_poly.pdbx_strand_id
1 'polypeptide(L)'
;MEIIDLRLSDGSLVYSHASKTIRTNVGRSYGKWYWEVKLNSGSPAFYLGIANSTYPIGGSSIVDTSWRVGYGNNGYRYPENTSYSPAWVLGDVIGLYLDLDAGTLGFTRNGVDLGVAFSDIKTLGEVYPVIGAGGGNSRSAFINFGFTPFFYSPPNGYYAYGSAYSSKFLISSGDKLYSLLPNEFTLPLANNITTSSSTAGFEGWRVFDGIKDNSYWQTSTGTSGWLKCDFGSGNEKKIVSYRMYPSNNSINSRSPNSWTVEASSTGLFVGEETILDSQYDITGWLLGVAKNFYIENSGSFRFYRLNISKNNGATSLVNLGELELIAKGRLKELNIASENNFLKHGMGKDIAIDLSSSTEDKAFQNESFEVLGSGKVFKQIIDTTKIQIKKASIT
;
A
#
# COMPACT_ATOMS: atom_id res chain seq x y z
N MET A 1 10.06 -0.43 3.33
CA MET A 1 10.47 -0.66 1.93
C MET A 1 11.97 -0.75 1.96
N GLU A 2 12.52 -1.93 1.69
CA GLU A 2 13.97 -2.15 1.72
C GLU A 2 14.57 -1.75 0.37
N ILE A 3 15.73 -1.10 0.41
CA ILE A 3 16.48 -0.70 -0.78
C ILE A 3 17.19 -1.96 -1.30
N ILE A 4 16.85 -2.40 -2.52
CA ILE A 4 17.66 -3.40 -3.22
C ILE A 4 18.90 -2.75 -3.81
N ASP A 5 20.02 -3.48 -3.81
CA ASP A 5 21.24 -3.10 -4.54
C ASP A 5 21.01 -3.25 -6.06
N LEU A 6 20.13 -2.39 -6.60
CA LEU A 6 19.82 -2.32 -8.02
C LEU A 6 20.89 -1.45 -8.69
N ARG A 7 21.71 -2.10 -9.52
CA ARG A 7 22.72 -1.42 -10.32
C ARG A 7 22.56 -1.81 -11.77
N LEU A 8 22.95 -0.92 -12.68
CA LEU A 8 23.30 -1.33 -14.03
C LEU A 8 24.54 -2.25 -13.94
N SER A 9 24.76 -3.08 -14.96
CA SER A 9 25.88 -4.04 -14.97
C SER A 9 27.28 -3.43 -14.80
N ASP A 10 27.43 -2.10 -14.90
CA ASP A 10 28.67 -1.35 -14.66
C ASP A 10 28.75 -0.72 -13.25
N GLY A 11 27.75 -0.93 -12.40
CA GLY A 11 27.68 -0.41 -11.04
C GLY A 11 27.17 1.05 -10.92
N SER A 12 26.83 1.70 -12.04
CA SER A 12 26.47 3.12 -12.12
C SER A 12 24.95 3.35 -12.27
N LEU A 13 24.45 4.50 -11.81
CA LEU A 13 23.12 5.03 -12.17
C LEU A 13 23.17 6.01 -13.36
N VAL A 14 24.37 6.20 -13.91
CA VAL A 14 24.64 7.00 -15.09
C VAL A 14 25.16 6.08 -16.18
N TYR A 15 24.43 6.01 -17.28
CA TYR A 15 24.90 5.37 -18.50
C TYR A 15 25.78 6.36 -19.29
N SER A 16 26.95 5.92 -19.77
CA SER A 16 27.92 6.77 -20.51
C SER A 16 28.63 6.06 -21.67
N HIS A 17 28.02 5.02 -22.25
CA HIS A 17 28.63 4.25 -23.34
C HIS A 17 28.18 4.70 -24.74
N ALA A 18 29.13 4.78 -25.68
CA ALA A 18 28.85 5.13 -27.07
C ALA A 18 28.05 4.04 -27.81
N SER A 19 28.46 2.77 -27.66
CA SER A 19 27.83 1.60 -28.28
C SER A 19 27.92 0.38 -27.37
N LYS A 20 26.97 0.26 -26.44
CA LYS A 20 26.83 -0.88 -25.54
C LYS A 20 25.36 -1.02 -25.14
N THR A 21 24.92 -2.22 -24.82
CA THR A 21 23.63 -2.44 -24.16
C THR A 21 23.89 -3.08 -22.82
N ILE A 22 23.25 -2.56 -21.78
CA ILE A 22 23.35 -3.04 -20.40
C ILE A 22 21.94 -3.18 -19.82
N ARG A 23 21.81 -4.10 -18.84
CA ARG A 23 20.57 -4.32 -18.09
C ARG A 23 20.82 -4.23 -16.59
N THR A 24 19.75 -4.12 -15.81
CA THR A 24 19.81 -4.25 -14.36
C THR A 24 20.18 -5.67 -13.92
N ASN A 25 20.69 -5.81 -12.70
CA ASN A 25 20.93 -7.11 -12.05
C ASN A 25 19.66 -7.76 -11.46
N VAL A 26 18.55 -7.03 -11.38
CA VAL A 26 17.26 -7.52 -10.85
C VAL A 26 16.19 -7.49 -11.92
N GLY A 27 15.58 -8.65 -12.17
CA GLY A 27 14.42 -8.84 -13.04
C GLY A 27 13.12 -8.86 -12.25
N ARG A 28 11.99 -8.77 -12.97
CA ARG A 28 10.64 -8.89 -12.43
C ARG A 28 9.78 -9.73 -13.37
N SER A 29 8.85 -10.49 -12.80
CA SER A 29 7.89 -11.32 -13.56
C SER A 29 6.43 -10.91 -13.37
N TYR A 30 6.15 -9.97 -12.46
CA TYR A 30 4.80 -9.58 -12.05
C TYR A 30 4.78 -8.17 -11.44
N GLY A 31 3.58 -7.59 -11.27
CA GLY A 31 3.37 -6.27 -10.68
C GLY A 31 3.52 -5.10 -11.65
N LYS A 32 3.37 -3.89 -11.11
CA LYS A 32 3.39 -2.62 -11.86
C LYS A 32 4.58 -1.77 -11.44
N TRP A 33 5.46 -1.46 -12.38
CA TRP A 33 6.74 -0.82 -12.12
C TRP A 33 6.99 0.43 -12.95
N TYR A 34 7.67 1.39 -12.34
CA TYR A 34 8.03 2.65 -12.96
C TYR A 34 9.49 3.04 -12.71
N TRP A 35 10.13 3.59 -13.73
CA TRP A 35 11.43 4.25 -13.63
C TRP A 35 11.56 5.35 -14.68
N GLU A 36 12.52 6.26 -14.48
CA GLU A 36 12.79 7.38 -15.38
C GLU A 36 14.21 7.35 -15.93
N VAL A 37 14.37 7.89 -17.13
CA VAL A 37 15.66 8.08 -17.80
C VAL A 37 15.77 9.52 -18.28
N LYS A 38 16.67 10.30 -17.68
CA LYS A 38 17.00 11.68 -18.08
C LYS A 38 18.12 11.68 -19.11
N LEU A 39 17.87 12.25 -20.29
CA LEU A 39 18.88 12.36 -21.36
C LEU A 39 19.80 13.55 -21.08
N ASN A 40 21.03 13.30 -20.61
CA ASN A 40 21.90 14.34 -20.06
C ASN A 40 22.71 15.07 -21.14
N SER A 41 23.43 14.34 -21.98
CA SER A 41 24.38 14.93 -22.95
C SER A 41 24.68 14.01 -24.13
N GLY A 42 25.20 14.58 -25.22
CA GLY A 42 25.58 13.86 -26.44
C GLY A 42 24.41 13.50 -27.35
N SER A 43 24.36 12.28 -27.88
CA SER A 43 23.27 11.83 -28.75
C SER A 43 22.03 11.35 -27.95
N PRO A 44 20.79 11.76 -28.30
CA PRO A 44 19.56 11.26 -27.67
C PRO A 44 19.14 9.86 -28.17
N ALA A 45 19.93 9.23 -29.03
CA ALA A 45 19.60 7.96 -29.68
C ALA A 45 19.79 6.74 -28.75
N PHE A 46 19.05 6.68 -27.64
CA PHE A 46 19.05 5.55 -26.71
C PHE A 46 18.00 4.51 -27.08
N TYR A 47 18.30 3.24 -26.84
CA TYR A 47 17.32 2.17 -26.74
C TYR A 47 16.92 2.03 -25.27
N LEU A 48 15.65 2.26 -24.94
CA LEU A 48 15.12 2.17 -23.58
C LEU A 48 13.97 1.19 -23.53
N GLY A 49 13.94 0.29 -22.55
CA GLY A 49 12.84 -0.65 -22.40
C GLY A 49 13.19 -1.80 -21.47
N ILE A 50 12.83 -3.01 -21.86
CA ILE A 50 13.06 -4.23 -21.10
C ILE A 50 13.65 -5.34 -21.97
N ALA A 51 14.36 -6.28 -21.35
CA ALA A 51 14.83 -7.51 -21.98
C ALA A 51 14.75 -8.70 -21.03
N ASN A 52 14.56 -9.91 -21.54
CA ASN A 52 14.65 -11.12 -20.72
C ASN A 52 16.12 -11.54 -20.47
N SER A 53 16.31 -12.63 -19.73
CA SER A 53 17.64 -13.12 -19.37
C SER A 53 18.48 -13.59 -20.56
N THR A 54 17.85 -13.98 -21.68
CA THR A 54 18.52 -14.51 -22.88
C THR A 54 19.10 -13.43 -23.80
N TYR A 55 18.72 -12.16 -23.64
CA TYR A 55 19.22 -11.07 -24.47
C TYR A 55 20.74 -10.86 -24.28
N PRO A 56 21.54 -10.77 -25.36
CA PRO A 56 22.98 -10.60 -25.28
C PRO A 56 23.39 -9.20 -24.81
N ILE A 57 24.20 -9.11 -23.75
CA ILE A 57 24.77 -7.86 -23.23
C ILE A 57 26.05 -7.50 -24.00
N GLY A 58 26.25 -6.22 -24.29
CA GLY A 58 27.43 -5.71 -25.02
C GLY A 58 27.17 -5.18 -26.43
N GLY A 59 26.02 -5.52 -27.04
CA GLY A 59 25.60 -5.03 -28.36
C GLY A 59 24.10 -4.75 -28.45
N SER A 60 23.68 -4.02 -29.49
CA SER A 60 22.26 -3.76 -29.80
C SER A 60 21.86 -4.57 -31.04
N SER A 61 20.82 -5.40 -30.94
CA SER A 61 20.22 -6.09 -32.08
C SER A 61 18.75 -5.70 -32.21
N ILE A 62 18.43 -4.90 -33.22
CA ILE A 62 17.07 -4.36 -33.38
C ILE A 62 16.02 -5.41 -33.78
N VAL A 63 16.47 -6.58 -34.22
CA VAL A 63 15.62 -7.70 -34.64
C VAL A 63 15.48 -8.78 -33.57
N ASP A 64 16.20 -8.67 -32.46
CA ASP A 64 16.12 -9.65 -31.38
C ASP A 64 14.74 -9.57 -30.74
N THR A 65 14.05 -10.71 -30.60
CA THR A 65 12.69 -10.75 -30.04
C THR A 65 12.68 -10.92 -28.53
N SER A 66 13.84 -10.98 -27.88
CA SER A 66 13.98 -11.17 -26.44
C SER A 66 14.04 -9.85 -25.65
N TRP A 67 13.82 -8.72 -26.32
CA TRP A 67 13.69 -7.37 -25.75
C TRP A 67 12.48 -6.61 -26.31
N ARG A 68 12.08 -5.53 -25.65
CA ARG A 68 11.08 -4.56 -26.11
C ARG A 68 11.56 -3.17 -25.77
N VAL A 69 11.87 -2.35 -26.77
CA VAL A 69 12.45 -1.02 -26.54
C VAL A 69 11.88 0.07 -27.45
N GLY A 70 11.83 1.29 -26.92
CA GLY A 70 11.72 2.52 -27.71
C GLY A 70 13.09 3.05 -28.09
N TYR A 71 13.19 3.75 -29.23
CA TYR A 71 14.43 4.30 -29.75
C TYR A 71 14.36 5.82 -29.96
N GLY A 72 15.22 6.56 -29.26
CA GLY A 72 15.14 8.01 -29.20
C GLY A 72 15.45 8.77 -30.48
N ASN A 73 16.20 8.19 -31.43
CA ASN A 73 16.62 8.92 -32.63
C ASN A 73 15.46 9.29 -33.55
N ASN A 74 14.49 8.37 -33.69
CA ASN A 74 13.35 8.52 -34.59
C ASN A 74 12.01 8.21 -33.90
N GLY A 75 12.03 7.81 -32.62
CA GLY A 75 10.85 7.45 -31.85
C GLY A 75 10.20 6.12 -32.24
N TYR A 76 10.97 5.22 -32.85
CA TYR A 76 10.47 3.90 -33.24
C TYR A 76 10.52 2.94 -32.05
N ARG A 77 9.76 1.84 -32.15
CA ARG A 77 9.83 0.71 -31.22
C ARG A 77 10.36 -0.54 -31.92
N TYR A 78 11.11 -1.35 -31.19
CA TYR A 78 11.73 -2.60 -31.66
C TYR A 78 11.34 -3.76 -30.74
N PRO A 79 11.20 -4.99 -31.28
CA PRO A 79 11.68 -5.45 -32.61
C PRO A 79 10.80 -5.14 -33.83
N GLU A 80 9.58 -4.61 -33.64
CA GLU A 80 8.61 -4.43 -34.73
C GLU A 80 9.02 -3.39 -35.77
N ASN A 81 9.98 -2.53 -35.46
CA ASN A 81 10.45 -1.45 -36.33
C ASN A 81 9.30 -0.57 -36.84
N THR A 82 8.46 -0.13 -35.90
CA THR A 82 7.29 0.72 -36.19
C THR A 82 7.40 2.04 -35.46
N SER A 83 6.82 3.10 -36.03
CA SER A 83 6.70 4.40 -35.35
C SER A 83 5.82 4.25 -34.11
N TYR A 84 6.22 4.90 -33.02
CA TYR A 84 5.52 4.84 -31.73
C TYR A 84 5.46 6.21 -31.06
N SER A 85 6.59 6.92 -30.99
CA SER A 85 6.70 8.25 -30.43
C SER A 85 7.34 9.22 -31.42
N PRO A 86 7.29 10.54 -31.17
CA PRO A 86 8.24 11.47 -31.78
C PRO A 86 9.69 11.16 -31.33
N ALA A 87 10.67 11.67 -32.07
CA ALA A 87 12.07 11.62 -31.66
C ALA A 87 12.30 12.36 -30.33
N TRP A 88 13.21 11.84 -29.52
CA TRP A 88 13.59 12.40 -28.23
C TRP A 88 14.74 13.39 -28.42
N VAL A 89 14.84 14.36 -27.52
CA VAL A 89 15.88 15.39 -27.53
C VAL A 89 16.60 15.44 -26.19
N LEU A 90 17.78 16.05 -26.16
CA LEU A 90 18.52 16.26 -24.92
C LEU A 90 17.68 17.04 -23.91
N GLY A 91 17.77 16.64 -22.65
CA GLY A 91 16.95 17.21 -21.58
C GLY A 91 15.59 16.55 -21.41
N ASP A 92 15.14 15.65 -22.30
CA ASP A 92 13.92 14.88 -22.04
C ASP A 92 14.09 13.94 -20.83
N VAL A 93 13.01 13.75 -20.08
CA VAL A 93 12.82 12.65 -19.14
C VAL A 93 11.86 11.64 -19.77
N ILE A 94 12.35 10.44 -20.00
CA ILE A 94 11.53 9.33 -20.50
C ILE A 94 11.16 8.45 -19.31
N GLY A 95 9.87 8.40 -18.97
CA GLY A 95 9.34 7.47 -17.99
C GLY A 95 8.94 6.16 -18.66
N LEU A 96 9.13 5.04 -17.97
CA LEU A 96 8.71 3.72 -18.44
C LEU A 96 7.76 3.13 -17.41
N TYR A 97 6.54 2.77 -17.83
CA TYR A 97 5.55 2.11 -16.99
C TYR A 97 5.30 0.69 -17.50
N LEU A 98 5.69 -0.28 -16.68
CA LEU A 98 5.67 -1.70 -16.97
C LEU A 98 4.60 -2.37 -16.10
N ASP A 99 3.52 -2.87 -16.72
CA ASP A 99 2.47 -3.62 -16.07
C ASP A 99 2.60 -5.09 -16.45
N LEU A 100 3.28 -5.88 -15.62
CA LEU A 100 3.51 -7.30 -15.86
C LEU A 100 2.24 -8.13 -15.63
N ASP A 101 1.30 -7.62 -14.84
CA ASP A 101 0.01 -8.27 -14.59
C ASP A 101 -0.86 -8.22 -15.85
N ALA A 102 -0.90 -7.06 -16.52
CA ALA A 102 -1.57 -6.89 -17.82
C ALA A 102 -0.71 -7.37 -19.00
N GLY A 103 0.62 -7.43 -18.84
CA GLY A 103 1.55 -7.77 -19.90
C GLY A 103 1.88 -6.62 -20.84
N THR A 104 1.88 -5.37 -20.36
CA THR A 104 2.07 -4.17 -21.17
C THR A 104 3.29 -3.34 -20.74
N LEU A 105 3.94 -2.68 -21.70
CA LEU A 105 4.95 -1.66 -21.47
C LEU A 105 4.57 -0.40 -22.25
N GLY A 106 4.57 0.75 -21.59
CA GLY A 106 4.40 2.06 -22.22
C GLY A 106 5.37 3.10 -21.68
N PHE A 107 5.35 4.29 -22.29
CA PHE A 107 6.32 5.35 -22.05
C PHE A 107 5.65 6.69 -21.77
N THR A 108 6.29 7.53 -20.97
CA THR A 108 5.97 8.95 -20.84
C THR A 108 7.15 9.79 -21.34
N ARG A 109 6.87 11.00 -21.84
CA ARG A 109 7.89 12.02 -22.12
C ARG A 109 7.56 13.27 -21.35
N ASN A 110 8.44 13.66 -20.44
CA ASN A 110 8.26 14.82 -19.57
C ASN A 110 6.91 14.80 -18.83
N GLY A 111 6.52 13.61 -18.34
CA GLY A 111 5.25 13.37 -17.65
C GLY A 111 4.02 13.19 -18.55
N VAL A 112 4.12 13.45 -19.85
CA VAL A 112 3.02 13.23 -20.80
C VAL A 112 3.04 11.79 -21.29
N ASP A 113 1.91 11.10 -21.17
CA ASP A 113 1.75 9.71 -21.62
C ASP A 113 1.82 9.59 -23.15
N LEU A 114 2.65 8.65 -23.64
CA LEU A 114 2.80 8.30 -25.05
C LEU A 114 1.99 7.04 -25.43
N GLY A 115 1.28 6.44 -24.46
CA GLY A 115 0.48 5.23 -24.64
C GLY A 115 1.29 3.94 -24.58
N VAL A 116 0.60 2.80 -24.68
CA VAL A 116 1.23 1.47 -24.61
C VAL A 116 2.06 1.20 -25.87
N ALA A 117 3.36 0.93 -25.69
CA ALA A 117 4.26 0.55 -26.77
C ALA A 117 4.17 -0.94 -27.09
N PHE A 118 3.94 -1.79 -26.09
CA PHE A 118 3.94 -3.25 -26.25
C PHE A 118 2.91 -3.90 -25.32
N SER A 119 2.27 -4.96 -25.80
CA SER A 119 1.20 -5.69 -25.08
C SER A 119 1.46 -7.20 -24.98
N ASP A 120 2.64 -7.65 -25.38
CA ASP A 120 3.05 -9.05 -25.44
C ASP A 120 4.14 -9.39 -24.41
N ILE A 121 4.29 -8.59 -23.35
CA ILE A 121 5.39 -8.72 -22.38
C ILE A 121 5.42 -10.09 -21.70
N LYS A 122 4.25 -10.72 -21.51
CA LYS A 122 4.15 -12.06 -20.91
C LYS A 122 4.91 -13.14 -21.67
N THR A 123 5.18 -12.93 -22.96
CA THR A 123 5.96 -13.87 -23.79
C THR A 123 7.44 -13.93 -23.40
N LEU A 124 7.94 -12.93 -22.66
CA LEU A 124 9.35 -12.81 -22.29
C LEU A 124 9.70 -13.51 -20.97
N GLY A 125 8.71 -13.85 -20.14
CA GLY A 125 8.93 -14.34 -18.78
C GLY A 125 9.44 -13.22 -17.86
N GLU A 126 10.49 -13.51 -17.08
CA GLU A 126 11.16 -12.50 -16.26
C GLU A 126 11.89 -11.49 -17.15
N VAL A 127 11.68 -10.20 -16.87
CA VAL A 127 12.24 -9.09 -17.65
C VAL A 127 13.01 -8.09 -16.79
N TYR A 128 13.97 -7.43 -17.41
CA TYR A 128 14.96 -6.55 -16.79
C TYR A 128 14.99 -5.22 -17.57
N PRO A 129 14.92 -4.05 -16.90
CA PRO A 129 15.18 -2.78 -17.54
C PRO A 129 16.49 -2.80 -18.30
N VAL A 130 16.42 -2.34 -19.54
CA VAL A 130 17.54 -2.29 -20.47
C VAL A 130 17.73 -0.86 -20.96
N ILE A 131 19.00 -0.46 -21.03
CA ILE A 131 19.43 0.75 -21.73
C ILE A 131 20.56 0.38 -22.69
N GLY A 132 20.44 0.84 -23.92
CA GLY A 132 21.45 0.61 -24.93
C GLY A 132 21.68 1.80 -25.84
N ALA A 133 22.75 1.71 -26.62
CA ALA A 133 23.09 2.66 -27.65
C ALA A 133 23.66 1.92 -28.88
N GLY A 134 23.43 2.49 -30.06
CA GLY A 134 24.08 2.10 -31.31
C GLY A 134 24.90 3.24 -31.90
N GLY A 135 25.97 2.88 -32.61
CA GLY A 135 26.87 3.82 -33.32
C GLY A 135 27.95 4.45 -32.44
N GLY A 136 28.89 5.18 -33.04
CA GLY A 136 30.10 5.69 -32.36
C GLY A 136 29.93 6.98 -31.53
N ASN A 137 28.73 7.54 -31.43
CA ASN A 137 28.53 8.85 -30.78
C ASN A 137 28.52 8.74 -29.24
N SER A 138 29.28 9.63 -28.58
CA SER A 138 29.22 9.85 -27.14
C SER A 138 27.83 10.28 -26.69
N ARG A 139 27.38 9.74 -25.55
CA ARG A 139 26.08 10.08 -24.94
C ARG A 139 26.05 9.70 -23.47
N SER A 140 25.20 10.37 -22.70
CA SER A 140 24.96 10.04 -21.30
C SER A 140 23.50 10.21 -20.90
N ALA A 141 23.03 9.33 -20.01
CA ALA A 141 21.72 9.41 -19.39
C ALA A 141 21.78 9.04 -17.90
N PHE A 142 20.99 9.72 -17.07
CA PHE A 142 20.79 9.35 -15.68
C PHE A 142 19.52 8.51 -15.55
N ILE A 143 19.60 7.39 -14.85
CA ILE A 143 18.46 6.48 -14.66
C ILE A 143 18.04 6.54 -13.20
N ASN A 144 16.78 6.91 -12.98
CA ASN A 144 16.17 6.92 -11.66
C ASN A 144 15.21 5.74 -11.53
N PHE A 145 15.62 4.73 -10.76
CA PHE A 145 14.75 3.60 -10.40
C PHE A 145 13.88 3.87 -9.16
N GLY A 146 13.84 5.11 -8.67
CA GLY A 146 13.08 5.54 -7.50
C GLY A 146 13.90 5.63 -6.20
N PHE A 147 15.24 5.69 -6.30
CA PHE A 147 16.12 5.97 -5.14
C PHE A 147 16.17 7.45 -4.78
N THR A 148 15.77 8.30 -5.71
CA THR A 148 15.54 9.75 -5.54
C THR A 148 14.13 10.07 -6.04
N PRO A 149 13.52 11.19 -5.61
CA PRO A 149 12.23 11.61 -6.15
C PRO A 149 12.24 11.62 -7.68
N PHE A 150 11.17 11.12 -8.29
CA PHE A 150 10.98 11.20 -9.74
C PHE A 150 10.78 12.66 -10.17
N PHE A 151 11.22 13.00 -11.38
CA PHE A 151 10.95 14.30 -11.99
C PHE A 151 9.46 14.47 -12.27
N TYR A 152 8.78 13.39 -12.64
CA TYR A 152 7.34 13.34 -12.88
C TYR A 152 6.69 12.24 -12.06
N SER A 153 5.47 12.49 -11.58
CA SER A 153 4.75 11.52 -10.77
C SER A 153 4.44 10.25 -11.59
N PRO A 154 4.73 9.04 -11.06
CA PRO A 154 4.34 7.80 -11.71
C PRO A 154 2.82 7.72 -11.93
N PRO A 155 2.35 6.97 -12.94
CA PRO A 155 0.92 6.66 -13.06
C PRO A 155 0.39 5.94 -11.81
N ASN A 156 -0.90 6.14 -11.51
CA ASN A 156 -1.50 5.58 -10.31
C ASN A 156 -1.35 4.04 -10.25
N GLY A 157 -0.92 3.52 -9.10
CA GLY A 157 -0.75 2.08 -8.86
C GLY A 157 0.58 1.48 -9.34
N TYR A 158 1.51 2.28 -9.87
CA TYR A 158 2.87 1.83 -10.22
C TYR A 158 3.86 2.11 -9.09
N TYR A 159 4.73 1.13 -8.80
CA TYR A 159 5.79 1.25 -7.80
C TYR A 159 7.13 1.57 -8.47
N ALA A 160 8.05 2.21 -7.74
CA ALA A 160 9.42 2.38 -8.19
C ALA A 160 10.07 1.01 -8.48
N TYR A 161 10.75 0.87 -9.63
CA TYR A 161 11.40 -0.40 -10.01
C TYR A 161 12.48 -0.83 -9.00
N GLY A 162 13.15 0.14 -8.38
CA GLY A 162 14.13 -0.04 -7.30
C GLY A 162 13.53 -0.45 -5.96
N SER A 163 12.20 -0.57 -5.84
CA SER A 163 11.54 -1.08 -4.64
C SER A 163 11.53 -2.60 -4.64
N ALA A 164 12.19 -3.27 -3.69
CA ALA A 164 12.06 -4.72 -3.53
C ALA A 164 10.62 -5.09 -3.12
N TYR A 165 10.14 -6.26 -3.55
CA TYR A 165 9.19 -6.95 -2.67
C TYR A 165 9.97 -7.32 -1.42
N SER A 166 9.42 -7.00 -0.25
CA SER A 166 9.89 -7.57 1.02
C SER A 166 10.10 -9.07 0.81
N SER A 167 11.18 -9.68 1.31
CA SER A 167 11.30 -11.14 1.35
C SER A 167 10.05 -11.71 2.02
N LYS A 168 9.11 -12.18 1.19
CA LYS A 168 7.80 -12.61 1.64
C LYS A 168 7.82 -14.11 1.90
N PHE A 169 7.03 -14.56 2.84
CA PHE A 169 6.79 -15.98 3.07
C PHE A 169 5.33 -16.22 3.44
N LEU A 170 4.88 -17.45 3.21
CA LEU A 170 3.60 -17.97 3.68
C LEU A 170 3.87 -19.12 4.65
N ILE A 171 2.93 -19.39 5.55
CA ILE A 171 2.97 -20.58 6.40
C ILE A 171 2.20 -21.68 5.67
N SER A 172 2.75 -22.89 5.59
CA SER A 172 2.01 -24.07 5.14
C SER A 172 1.61 -24.94 6.33
N SER A 173 0.42 -25.53 6.25
CA SER A 173 0.00 -26.61 7.15
C SER A 173 -0.85 -27.60 6.36
N GLY A 174 -0.30 -28.78 6.09
CA GLY A 174 -0.84 -29.71 5.09
C GLY A 174 -0.88 -29.07 3.71
N ASP A 175 -2.01 -29.24 3.00
CA ASP A 175 -2.22 -28.70 1.65
C ASP A 175 -2.66 -27.22 1.63
N LYS A 176 -2.69 -26.57 2.80
CA LYS A 176 -3.19 -25.21 2.96
C LYS A 176 -2.06 -24.21 3.17
N LEU A 177 -2.22 -23.03 2.58
CA LEU A 177 -1.34 -21.89 2.75
C LEU A 177 -2.01 -20.82 3.60
N TYR A 178 -1.22 -20.17 4.43
CA TYR A 178 -1.69 -19.16 5.35
C TYR A 178 -0.79 -17.92 5.33
N SER A 179 -1.43 -16.77 5.52
CA SER A 179 -0.78 -15.52 5.88
C SER A 179 -1.22 -15.13 7.29
N LEU A 180 -0.28 -14.68 8.13
CA LEU A 180 -0.63 -13.97 9.34
C LEU A 180 -0.82 -12.51 8.96
N LEU A 181 -2.05 -12.03 9.03
CA LEU A 181 -2.27 -10.59 9.07
C LEU A 181 -1.79 -10.15 10.46
N PRO A 182 -0.75 -9.30 10.55
CA PRO A 182 -0.19 -8.90 11.83
C PRO A 182 -1.25 -8.18 12.68
N ASN A 183 -0.96 -7.94 13.95
CA ASN A 183 -1.76 -7.02 14.75
C ASN A 183 -1.76 -5.65 14.04
N GLU A 184 -2.89 -5.26 13.46
CA GLU A 184 -3.00 -4.03 12.68
C GLU A 184 -3.44 -2.88 13.58
N PHE A 185 -2.81 -1.71 13.40
CA PHE A 185 -3.36 -0.46 13.89
C PHE A 185 -4.65 -0.19 13.14
N THR A 186 -5.76 -0.13 13.86
CA THR A 186 -7.04 0.22 13.26
C THR A 186 -7.33 1.67 13.57
N LEU A 187 -7.15 2.53 12.57
CA LEU A 187 -7.50 3.95 12.69
C LEU A 187 -9.00 4.09 12.36
N PRO A 188 -9.83 4.58 13.29
CA PRO A 188 -11.17 4.98 12.94
C PRO A 188 -11.10 6.23 12.04
N LEU A 189 -12.07 6.40 11.15
CA LEU A 189 -12.16 7.64 10.37
C LEU A 189 -12.38 8.82 11.32
N ALA A 190 -11.71 9.95 11.08
CA ALA A 190 -11.77 11.14 11.95
C ALA A 190 -13.23 11.60 12.25
N ASN A 191 -14.13 11.47 11.27
CA ASN A 191 -15.55 11.85 11.40
C ASN A 191 -16.37 10.89 12.28
N ASN A 192 -15.81 9.74 12.66
CA ASN A 192 -16.45 8.74 13.49
C ASN A 192 -15.98 8.80 14.96
N ILE A 193 -15.26 9.86 15.33
CA ILE A 193 -14.81 10.11 16.69
C ILE A 193 -15.77 11.07 17.38
N THR A 194 -16.27 10.66 18.54
CA THR A 194 -17.11 11.50 19.41
C THR A 194 -16.51 11.55 20.80
N THR A 195 -16.71 12.65 21.51
CA THR A 195 -16.14 12.87 22.85
C THR A 195 -17.19 13.36 23.82
N SER A 196 -16.94 13.23 25.12
CA SER A 196 -17.77 13.84 26.14
C SER A 196 -17.77 15.37 26.03
N SER A 197 -16.62 15.94 25.68
CA SER A 197 -16.41 17.35 25.40
C SER A 197 -15.07 17.57 24.69
N SER A 198 -14.93 18.69 24.00
CA SER A 198 -13.67 19.11 23.40
C SER A 198 -13.47 20.62 23.51
N THR A 199 -12.24 21.05 23.80
CA THR A 199 -11.83 22.45 23.62
C THR A 199 -11.63 22.73 22.12
N ALA A 200 -12.05 23.90 21.64
CA ALA A 200 -11.83 24.30 20.23
C ALA A 200 -10.33 24.27 19.89
N GLY A 201 -9.97 23.61 18.79
CA GLY A 201 -8.58 23.37 18.39
C GLY A 201 -7.94 22.10 18.98
N PHE A 202 -8.64 21.39 19.87
CA PHE A 202 -8.17 20.16 20.53
C PHE A 202 -9.26 19.07 20.49
N GLU A 203 -9.81 18.86 19.30
CA GLU A 203 -10.88 17.91 19.01
C GLU A 203 -10.45 16.44 19.21
N GLY A 204 -11.42 15.57 19.46
CA GLY A 204 -11.17 14.15 19.75
C GLY A 204 -10.44 13.38 18.66
N TRP A 205 -10.65 13.71 17.39
CA TRP A 205 -10.04 12.98 16.27
C TRP A 205 -8.51 13.07 16.25
N ARG A 206 -7.93 14.07 16.93
CA ARG A 206 -6.49 14.30 16.99
C ARG A 206 -5.73 13.16 17.65
N VAL A 207 -6.37 12.38 18.51
CA VAL A 207 -5.70 11.22 19.14
C VAL A 207 -5.52 10.05 18.17
N PHE A 208 -5.97 10.17 16.93
CA PHE A 208 -5.87 9.13 15.90
C PHE A 208 -5.20 9.65 14.61
N ASP A 209 -4.51 10.80 14.67
CA ASP A 209 -3.87 11.40 13.50
C ASP A 209 -2.40 10.96 13.32
N GLY A 210 -1.87 10.20 14.28
CA GLY A 210 -0.51 9.68 14.27
C GLY A 210 0.55 10.67 14.78
N ILE A 211 0.15 11.87 15.21
CA ILE A 211 1.02 12.91 15.73
C ILE A 211 1.07 12.81 17.26
N LYS A 212 2.25 12.50 17.81
CA LYS A 212 2.42 12.04 19.20
C LYS A 212 2.82 13.13 20.19
N ASP A 213 2.67 14.40 19.82
CA ASP A 213 3.13 15.54 20.61
C ASP A 213 2.17 16.73 20.64
N ASN A 214 2.04 17.48 19.54
CA ASN A 214 1.38 18.79 19.47
C ASN A 214 -0.06 18.74 18.95
N SER A 215 -0.49 17.58 18.45
CA SER A 215 -1.89 17.26 18.19
C SER A 215 -2.40 16.42 19.36
N TYR A 216 -3.45 16.88 20.02
CA TYR A 216 -4.01 16.18 21.18
C TYR A 216 -5.47 16.54 21.37
N TRP A 217 -6.20 15.64 22.02
CA TRP A 217 -7.53 15.94 22.53
C TRP A 217 -7.46 16.58 23.92
N GLN A 218 -8.37 17.50 24.17
CA GLN A 218 -8.56 18.14 25.46
C GLN A 218 -10.06 18.28 25.77
N THR A 219 -10.49 17.87 26.96
CA THR A 219 -11.86 18.16 27.43
C THR A 219 -12.09 19.68 27.54
N SER A 220 -13.34 20.15 27.47
CA SER A 220 -13.62 21.59 27.68
C SER A 220 -13.73 21.97 29.16
N THR A 221 -13.98 20.98 30.02
CA THR A 221 -14.12 21.14 31.48
C THR A 221 -13.86 19.79 32.17
N GLY A 222 -13.84 19.80 33.51
CA GLY A 222 -13.74 18.60 34.35
C GLY A 222 -12.37 17.92 34.29
N THR A 223 -12.12 16.98 35.19
CA THR A 223 -10.87 16.19 35.27
C THR A 223 -11.00 14.79 34.67
N SER A 224 -12.12 14.54 33.98
CA SER A 224 -12.53 13.27 33.40
C SER A 224 -13.21 13.50 32.05
N GLY A 225 -13.29 12.46 31.24
CA GLY A 225 -13.96 12.52 29.95
C GLY A 225 -13.80 11.23 29.16
N TRP A 226 -14.59 11.09 28.10
CA TRP A 226 -14.54 9.91 27.24
C TRP A 226 -14.32 10.27 25.78
N LEU A 227 -13.66 9.37 25.06
CA LEU A 227 -13.47 9.33 23.61
C LEU A 227 -14.09 8.04 23.09
N LYS A 228 -14.99 8.12 22.12
CA LYS A 228 -15.61 6.97 21.48
C LYS A 228 -15.28 6.97 19.99
N CYS A 229 -14.89 5.83 19.47
CA CYS A 229 -14.74 5.58 18.05
C CYS A 229 -15.84 4.63 17.53
N ASP A 230 -16.25 4.86 16.29
CA ASP A 230 -17.14 3.99 15.51
C ASP A 230 -16.39 3.50 14.25
N PHE A 231 -16.17 2.19 14.15
CA PHE A 231 -15.52 1.59 12.97
C PHE A 231 -16.44 1.50 11.74
N GLY A 232 -17.74 1.75 11.91
CA GLY A 232 -18.76 1.59 10.88
C GLY A 232 -19.36 0.19 10.84
N SER A 233 -20.56 0.08 10.29
CA SER A 233 -21.28 -1.20 10.15
C SER A 233 -20.48 -2.19 9.28
N GLY A 234 -20.29 -3.44 9.73
CA GLY A 234 -19.56 -4.46 8.99
C GLY A 234 -18.02 -4.34 9.09
N ASN A 235 -17.52 -3.42 9.91
CA ASN A 235 -16.10 -3.21 10.17
C ASN A 235 -15.74 -3.54 11.64
N GLU A 236 -16.49 -4.41 12.29
CA GLU A 236 -16.28 -4.81 13.68
C GLU A 236 -14.83 -5.29 13.87
N LYS A 237 -14.19 -4.83 14.95
CA LYS A 237 -12.79 -5.14 15.28
C LYS A 237 -12.73 -5.91 16.58
N LYS A 238 -11.77 -6.83 16.71
CA LYS A 238 -11.38 -7.44 17.98
C LYS A 238 -10.10 -6.78 18.46
N ILE A 239 -10.23 -5.68 19.20
CA ILE A 239 -9.08 -4.98 19.79
C ILE A 239 -8.53 -5.81 20.95
N VAL A 240 -7.22 -6.06 20.97
CA VAL A 240 -6.53 -6.90 21.97
C VAL A 240 -5.43 -6.15 22.73
N SER A 241 -5.06 -4.97 22.25
CA SER A 241 -4.18 -4.08 22.99
C SER A 241 -4.41 -2.65 22.54
N TYR A 242 -3.89 -1.72 23.32
CA TYR A 242 -3.86 -0.32 22.96
C TYR A 242 -2.61 0.31 23.55
N ARG A 243 -2.21 1.44 22.96
CA ARG A 243 -1.16 2.27 23.55
C ARG A 243 -1.54 3.73 23.51
N MET A 244 -1.04 4.46 24.49
CA MET A 244 -1.35 5.86 24.71
C MET A 244 -0.07 6.67 24.78
N TYR A 245 -0.09 7.85 24.20
CA TYR A 245 0.96 8.86 24.30
C TYR A 245 0.41 10.10 24.99
N PRO A 246 1.20 10.73 25.89
CA PRO A 246 0.78 11.97 26.51
C PRO A 246 0.85 13.13 25.50
N SER A 247 0.03 14.16 25.70
CA SER A 247 0.20 15.43 24.98
C SER A 247 1.43 16.17 25.47
N ASN A 248 2.01 17.06 24.65
CA ASN A 248 3.08 17.96 25.10
C ASN A 248 2.63 19.01 26.14
N ASN A 249 1.32 19.21 26.30
CA ASN A 249 0.74 20.11 27.29
C ASN A 249 0.53 19.40 28.63
N SER A 250 1.11 19.96 29.70
CA SER A 250 0.85 19.52 31.09
C SER A 250 0.98 18.01 31.30
N ILE A 251 1.99 17.38 30.67
CA ILE A 251 2.19 15.92 30.59
C ILE A 251 1.90 15.21 31.90
N ASN A 252 2.50 15.66 33.00
CA ASN A 252 2.42 14.93 34.27
C ASN A 252 1.18 15.22 35.09
N SER A 253 0.37 16.23 34.76
CA SER A 253 -0.82 16.58 35.54
C SER A 253 -2.14 16.35 34.81
N ARG A 254 -2.16 16.50 33.47
CA ARG A 254 -3.37 16.34 32.64
C ARG A 254 -3.45 15.04 31.87
N SER A 255 -2.38 14.25 31.79
CA SER A 255 -2.47 12.92 31.17
C SER A 255 -3.43 12.01 31.94
N PRO A 256 -3.97 10.96 31.31
CA PRO A 256 -4.89 10.04 31.97
C PRO A 256 -4.19 9.30 33.12
N ASN A 257 -4.90 9.13 34.24
CA ASN A 257 -4.41 8.42 35.41
C ASN A 257 -5.21 7.13 35.66
N SER A 258 -6.53 7.21 35.54
CA SER A 258 -7.41 6.05 35.67
C SER A 258 -8.48 6.08 34.58
N TRP A 259 -8.77 4.93 33.99
CA TRP A 259 -9.73 4.82 32.89
C TRP A 259 -10.23 3.38 32.71
N THR A 260 -11.32 3.25 31.97
CA THR A 260 -11.78 2.00 31.40
C THR A 260 -11.65 2.04 29.87
N VAL A 261 -11.34 0.90 29.27
CA VAL A 261 -11.58 0.66 27.84
C VAL A 261 -12.83 -0.19 27.74
N GLU A 262 -13.77 0.25 26.93
CA GLU A 262 -15.10 -0.33 26.83
C GLU A 262 -15.42 -0.59 25.36
N ALA A 263 -16.29 -1.56 25.10
CA ALA A 263 -16.81 -1.84 23.77
C ALA A 263 -18.33 -2.00 23.75
N SER A 264 -18.93 -1.76 22.59
CA SER A 264 -20.37 -1.86 22.37
C SER A 264 -20.67 -2.26 20.93
N SER A 265 -21.77 -3.00 20.72
CA SER A 265 -22.21 -3.41 19.38
C SER A 265 -23.11 -2.34 18.76
N THR A 266 -23.94 -1.68 19.56
CA THR A 266 -24.87 -0.64 19.07
C THR A 266 -24.36 0.79 19.23
N GLY A 267 -23.33 0.98 20.05
CA GLY A 267 -22.79 2.29 20.42
C GLY A 267 -23.48 2.92 21.61
N LEU A 268 -24.45 2.22 22.22
CA LEU A 268 -24.94 2.49 23.56
C LEU A 268 -23.90 1.97 24.56
N PHE A 269 -23.41 2.85 25.42
CA PHE A 269 -22.45 2.52 26.49
C PHE A 269 -23.08 2.78 27.87
N VAL A 270 -24.39 2.55 27.95
CA VAL A 270 -25.17 2.59 29.18
C VAL A 270 -26.05 1.35 29.17
N GLY A 271 -25.66 0.34 29.93
CA GLY A 271 -26.34 -0.96 30.02
C GLY A 271 -25.98 -1.97 28.93
N GLU A 272 -25.04 -1.66 28.04
CA GLU A 272 -24.53 -2.58 26.99
C GLU A 272 -23.00 -2.60 26.93
N GLU A 273 -22.32 -1.71 27.65
CA GLU A 273 -20.87 -1.64 27.65
C GLU A 273 -20.25 -2.96 28.13
N THR A 274 -19.37 -3.51 27.32
CA THR A 274 -18.44 -4.55 27.74
C THR A 274 -17.17 -3.86 28.20
N ILE A 275 -16.85 -3.93 29.49
CA ILE A 275 -15.58 -3.42 30.01
C ILE A 275 -14.49 -4.40 29.63
N LEU A 276 -13.54 -3.91 28.84
CA LEU A 276 -12.45 -4.69 28.27
C LEU A 276 -11.15 -4.55 29.06
N ASP A 277 -10.91 -3.38 29.64
CA ASP A 277 -9.76 -3.12 30.51
C ASP A 277 -10.10 -2.04 31.53
N SER A 278 -9.42 -2.07 32.68
CA SER A 278 -9.54 -1.10 33.77
C SER A 278 -8.17 -0.79 34.33
N GLN A 279 -7.77 0.48 34.26
CA GLN A 279 -6.47 0.96 34.72
C GLN A 279 -6.67 2.00 35.83
N TYR A 280 -5.81 1.95 36.83
CA TYR A 280 -5.85 2.82 38.01
C TYR A 280 -4.47 3.34 38.37
N ASP A 281 -4.41 4.60 38.79
CA ASP A 281 -3.23 5.27 39.32
C ASP A 281 -1.97 5.18 38.42
N ILE A 282 -2.16 5.23 37.10
CA ILE A 282 -1.07 5.26 36.14
C ILE A 282 -0.41 6.65 36.14
N THR A 283 0.90 6.66 36.39
CA THR A 283 1.71 7.89 36.48
C THR A 283 2.98 7.78 35.61
N GLY A 284 3.83 8.82 35.63
CA GLY A 284 5.13 8.82 34.95
C GLY A 284 5.00 8.83 33.43
N TRP A 285 4.27 9.80 32.91
CA TRP A 285 4.11 10.01 31.47
C TRP A 285 5.32 10.77 30.92
N LEU A 286 5.84 10.32 29.76
CA LEU A 286 7.00 10.92 29.11
C LEU A 286 6.65 11.20 27.65
N LEU A 287 6.99 12.40 27.17
CA LEU A 287 6.70 12.82 25.80
C LEU A 287 7.37 11.88 24.79
N GLY A 288 6.62 11.47 23.76
CA GLY A 288 7.10 10.53 22.74
C GLY A 288 7.22 9.07 23.18
N VAL A 289 6.97 8.75 24.45
CA VAL A 289 7.03 7.37 24.98
C VAL A 289 5.62 6.83 25.20
N ALA A 290 5.30 5.72 24.55
CA ALA A 290 4.01 5.06 24.70
C ALA A 290 3.92 4.30 26.03
N LYS A 291 2.74 4.30 26.66
CA LYS A 291 2.35 3.25 27.60
C LYS A 291 1.48 2.23 26.88
N ASN A 292 1.84 0.95 26.98
CA ASN A 292 1.18 -0.14 26.28
C ASN A 292 0.37 -0.96 27.28
N PHE A 293 -0.84 -1.37 26.87
CA PHE A 293 -1.78 -2.12 27.69
C PHE A 293 -2.41 -3.23 26.85
N TYR A 294 -2.73 -4.35 27.51
CA TYR A 294 -3.29 -5.53 26.86
C TYR A 294 -4.72 -5.75 27.34
N ILE A 295 -5.57 -6.25 26.45
CA ILE A 295 -6.99 -6.44 26.66
C ILE A 295 -7.31 -7.92 26.47
N GLU A 296 -8.07 -8.49 27.41
CA GLU A 296 -8.72 -9.78 27.22
C GLU A 296 -10.07 -9.60 26.51
N ASN A 297 -10.03 -9.45 25.19
CA ASN A 297 -11.24 -9.28 24.39
C ASN A 297 -11.63 -10.57 23.68
N SER A 298 -12.77 -11.14 24.07
CA SER A 298 -13.33 -12.35 23.46
C SER A 298 -14.15 -12.10 22.19
N GLY A 299 -14.53 -10.85 21.90
CA GLY A 299 -15.47 -10.49 20.82
C GLY A 299 -14.98 -9.42 19.85
N SER A 300 -15.71 -9.29 18.74
CA SER A 300 -15.52 -8.19 17.78
C SER A 300 -16.63 -7.16 17.96
N PHE A 301 -16.27 -5.88 18.06
CA PHE A 301 -17.21 -4.79 18.31
C PHE A 301 -17.04 -3.67 17.28
N ARG A 302 -18.14 -2.95 17.01
CA ARG A 302 -18.13 -1.78 16.12
C ARG A 302 -17.67 -0.53 16.86
N PHE A 303 -18.02 -0.40 18.13
CA PHE A 303 -17.74 0.80 18.93
C PHE A 303 -16.78 0.48 20.07
N TYR A 304 -15.81 1.37 20.27
CA TYR A 304 -14.91 1.35 21.41
C TYR A 304 -14.88 2.71 22.09
N ARG A 305 -14.77 2.73 23.42
CA ARG A 305 -14.71 3.95 24.22
C ARG A 305 -13.56 3.88 25.21
N LEU A 306 -12.69 4.87 25.20
CA LEU A 306 -11.77 5.16 26.31
C LEU A 306 -12.49 6.12 27.25
N ASN A 307 -12.80 5.68 28.46
CA ASN A 307 -13.51 6.46 29.46
C ASN A 307 -12.56 6.80 30.61
N ILE A 308 -11.98 8.00 30.57
CA ILE A 308 -11.01 8.46 31.57
C ILE A 308 -11.76 9.02 32.76
N SER A 309 -11.68 8.32 33.88
CA SER A 309 -12.33 8.69 35.13
C SER A 309 -11.53 9.72 35.93
N LYS A 310 -10.21 9.81 35.71
CA LYS A 310 -9.30 10.67 36.48
C LYS A 310 -8.06 11.06 35.68
N ASN A 311 -7.69 12.34 35.71
CA ASN A 311 -6.39 12.85 35.22
C ASN A 311 -5.29 12.71 36.29
N ASN A 312 -4.05 13.02 35.92
CA ASN A 312 -2.89 12.83 36.80
C ASN A 312 -2.59 13.99 37.77
N GLY A 313 -3.63 14.64 38.32
CA GLY A 313 -3.49 15.61 39.42
C GLY A 313 -3.74 17.08 39.05
N ALA A 314 -4.10 17.38 37.80
CA ALA A 314 -4.59 18.71 37.46
C ALA A 314 -6.01 18.93 38.02
N THR A 315 -6.29 20.14 38.51
CA THR A 315 -7.62 20.52 39.01
C THR A 315 -8.64 20.73 37.89
N SER A 316 -8.20 20.72 36.64
CA SER A 316 -9.03 20.86 35.46
C SER A 316 -8.39 20.20 34.25
N LEU A 317 -9.27 19.70 33.38
CA LEU A 317 -9.04 19.13 32.06
C LEU A 317 -8.29 17.80 32.09
N VAL A 318 -8.54 16.98 31.08
CA VAL A 318 -7.70 15.84 30.75
C VAL A 318 -7.25 15.98 29.29
N ASN A 319 -6.02 15.58 29.03
CA ASN A 319 -5.42 15.58 27.71
C ASN A 319 -4.95 14.20 27.31
N LEU A 320 -5.03 13.90 26.02
CA LEU A 320 -4.43 12.71 25.44
C LEU A 320 -3.80 13.07 24.10
N GLY A 321 -2.53 12.72 23.92
CA GLY A 321 -1.79 12.97 22.68
C GLY A 321 -2.27 12.05 21.57
N GLU A 322 -2.04 10.75 21.75
CA GLU A 322 -2.38 9.74 20.75
C GLU A 322 -2.94 8.49 21.46
N LEU A 323 -3.92 7.85 20.83
CA LEU A 323 -4.49 6.56 21.20
C LEU A 323 -4.43 5.64 19.98
N GLU A 324 -3.65 4.57 20.10
CA GLU A 324 -3.57 3.56 19.05
C GLU A 324 -4.26 2.29 19.53
N LEU A 325 -5.33 1.90 18.83
CA LEU A 325 -6.05 0.65 19.06
C LEU A 325 -5.49 -0.43 18.13
N ILE A 326 -5.16 -1.59 18.71
CA ILE A 326 -4.47 -2.67 18.02
C ILE A 326 -5.41 -3.87 17.97
N ALA A 327 -5.83 -4.22 16.76
CA ALA A 327 -6.65 -5.40 16.52
C ALA A 327 -5.81 -6.68 16.59
N LYS A 328 -6.45 -7.79 16.99
CA LYS A 328 -5.81 -9.11 16.91
C LYS A 328 -5.49 -9.41 15.46
N GLY A 329 -4.26 -9.84 15.22
CA GLY A 329 -3.87 -10.47 13.97
C GLY A 329 -4.72 -11.70 13.71
N ARG A 330 -4.95 -12.01 12.44
CA ARG A 330 -5.78 -13.14 12.03
C ARG A 330 -5.06 -13.99 11.02
N LEU A 331 -5.33 -15.30 11.06
CA LEU A 331 -4.79 -16.23 10.10
C LEU A 331 -5.66 -16.20 8.84
N LYS A 332 -5.10 -15.80 7.72
CA LYS A 332 -5.78 -15.83 6.42
C LYS A 332 -5.38 -17.09 5.67
N GLU A 333 -6.32 -18.02 5.50
CA GLU A 333 -6.17 -19.18 4.63
C GLU A 333 -6.33 -18.75 3.16
N LEU A 334 -5.39 -19.21 2.33
CA LEU A 334 -5.31 -18.95 0.90
C LEU A 334 -5.67 -20.23 0.15
N ASN A 335 -6.64 -20.14 -0.75
CA ASN A 335 -7.19 -21.32 -1.42
C ASN A 335 -6.30 -21.84 -2.57
N ILE A 336 -5.31 -21.06 -3.04
CA ILE A 336 -4.42 -21.43 -4.15
C ILE A 336 -3.02 -20.90 -3.88
N ALA A 337 -2.02 -21.77 -4.06
CA ALA A 337 -0.61 -21.40 -4.15
C ALA A 337 -0.33 -20.70 -5.50
N SER A 338 -0.51 -19.38 -5.54
CA SER A 338 -0.19 -18.56 -6.72
C SER A 338 0.80 -17.47 -6.37
N GLU A 339 1.60 -17.06 -7.35
CA GLU A 339 2.50 -15.92 -7.22
C GLU A 339 1.70 -14.67 -6.80
N ASN A 340 0.55 -14.40 -7.40
CA ASN A 340 -0.32 -13.29 -7.01
C ASN A 340 -0.71 -13.32 -5.51
N ASN A 341 -1.09 -14.50 -4.98
CA ASN A 341 -1.42 -14.65 -3.56
C ASN A 341 -0.19 -14.48 -2.67
N PHE A 342 0.97 -15.02 -3.08
CA PHE A 342 2.23 -14.81 -2.36
C PHE A 342 2.60 -13.33 -2.28
N LEU A 343 2.31 -12.53 -3.29
CA LEU A 343 2.70 -11.12 -3.33
C LEU A 343 1.74 -10.21 -2.59
N LYS A 344 0.44 -10.48 -2.73
CA LYS A 344 -0.61 -9.75 -2.03
C LYS A 344 -0.67 -10.10 -0.55
N HIS A 345 -0.39 -11.35 -0.20
CA HIS A 345 -0.66 -11.86 1.14
C HIS A 345 0.59 -12.43 1.83
N GLY A 346 1.74 -12.53 1.16
CA GLY A 346 2.97 -12.97 1.80
C GLY A 346 3.41 -12.01 2.92
N MET A 347 3.84 -12.60 4.03
CA MET A 347 4.35 -11.92 5.22
C MET A 347 5.80 -11.52 5.01
N GLY A 348 6.18 -10.30 5.40
CA GLY A 348 7.59 -9.89 5.37
C GLY A 348 8.43 -10.66 6.40
N LYS A 349 9.71 -10.90 6.10
CA LYS A 349 10.69 -11.55 7.00
C LYS A 349 10.83 -10.88 8.37
N ASP A 350 10.48 -9.60 8.46
CA ASP A 350 10.48 -8.77 9.67
C ASP A 350 9.26 -9.00 10.59
N ILE A 351 8.25 -9.74 10.14
CA ILE A 351 7.08 -10.09 10.96
C ILE A 351 7.48 -11.18 11.97
N ALA A 352 7.45 -10.83 13.26
CA ALA A 352 7.57 -11.80 14.34
C ALA A 352 6.30 -12.66 14.41
N ILE A 353 6.45 -13.98 14.29
CA ILE A 353 5.36 -14.94 14.48
C ILE A 353 5.34 -15.31 15.95
N ASP A 354 4.33 -14.86 16.66
CA ASP A 354 4.08 -15.31 18.03
C ASP A 354 3.36 -16.67 18.00
N LEU A 355 4.10 -17.74 18.28
CA LEU A 355 3.56 -19.10 18.40
C LEU A 355 3.04 -19.44 19.80
N SER A 356 3.18 -18.50 20.76
CA SER A 356 2.74 -18.72 22.14
C SER A 356 1.27 -18.35 22.38
N SER A 357 0.64 -17.64 21.44
CA SER A 357 -0.77 -17.26 21.49
C SER A 357 -1.62 -18.01 20.45
N SER A 358 -2.85 -18.39 20.84
CA SER A 358 -3.80 -19.04 19.92
C SER A 358 -4.36 -18.01 18.92
N THR A 359 -4.27 -18.31 17.63
CA THR A 359 -5.01 -17.58 16.59
C THR A 359 -6.35 -18.26 16.35
N GLU A 360 -7.41 -17.73 16.95
CA GLU A 360 -8.76 -18.30 16.89
C GLU A 360 -9.58 -17.77 15.71
N ASP A 361 -9.20 -16.61 15.17
CA ASP A 361 -9.89 -15.95 14.06
C ASP A 361 -9.23 -16.31 12.72
N LYS A 362 -9.97 -17.07 11.90
CA LYS A 362 -9.56 -17.49 10.55
C LYS A 362 -10.37 -16.74 9.48
N ALA A 363 -9.68 -16.16 8.51
CA ALA A 363 -10.29 -15.62 7.31
C ALA A 363 -10.01 -16.55 6.12
N PHE A 364 -11.00 -16.80 5.28
CA PHE A 364 -10.87 -17.64 4.09
C PHE A 364 -10.96 -16.78 2.84
N GLN A 365 -10.04 -16.95 1.89
CA GLN A 365 -10.13 -16.32 0.58
C GLN A 365 -10.74 -17.29 -0.42
N ASN A 366 -12.06 -17.23 -0.59
CA ASN A 366 -12.74 -18.02 -1.61
C ASN A 366 -12.61 -17.35 -2.99
N GLU A 367 -11.63 -17.79 -3.80
CA GLU A 367 -11.61 -17.53 -5.24
C GLU A 367 -12.44 -18.60 -5.95
N SER A 368 -13.75 -18.60 -5.70
CA SER A 368 -14.68 -19.34 -6.58
C SER A 368 -14.84 -18.51 -7.84
N PHE A 369 -14.08 -18.85 -8.87
CA PHE A 369 -14.57 -18.62 -10.22
C PHE A 369 -15.64 -19.68 -10.47
N GLU A 370 -16.91 -19.33 -10.22
CA GLU A 370 -17.91 -19.91 -11.10
C GLU A 370 -17.53 -19.45 -12.51
N VAL A 371 -17.27 -20.40 -13.40
CA VAL A 371 -17.48 -20.11 -14.81
C VAL A 371 -18.98 -19.84 -14.92
N LEU A 372 -19.37 -18.58 -14.77
CA LEU A 372 -20.62 -18.08 -15.29
C LEU A 372 -20.50 -18.30 -16.80
N GLY A 373 -20.90 -19.48 -17.27
CA GLY A 373 -20.80 -19.88 -18.67
C GLY A 373 -21.20 -18.71 -19.55
N SER A 374 -20.38 -18.40 -20.56
CA SER A 374 -20.43 -17.18 -21.39
C SER A 374 -21.75 -16.41 -21.30
N GLY A 375 -21.87 -15.52 -20.31
CA GLY A 375 -23.19 -15.09 -19.88
C GLY A 375 -23.25 -13.63 -19.50
N LYS A 376 -24.03 -12.87 -20.26
CA LYS A 376 -25.07 -12.04 -19.62
C LYS A 376 -26.41 -12.51 -20.13
N VAL A 377 -27.19 -13.17 -19.29
CA VAL A 377 -28.63 -13.35 -19.52
C VAL A 377 -29.37 -13.27 -18.19
N PHE A 378 -30.22 -12.25 -18.05
CA PHE A 378 -31.35 -12.30 -17.15
C PHE A 378 -32.57 -12.76 -17.96
N LYS A 379 -33.19 -13.87 -17.58
CA LYS A 379 -34.47 -14.32 -18.12
C LYS A 379 -35.50 -14.26 -17.01
N GLN A 380 -36.45 -13.33 -17.17
CA GLN A 380 -37.68 -13.30 -16.40
C GLN A 380 -38.82 -13.64 -17.34
N ILE A 381 -39.59 -14.68 -17.03
CA ILE A 381 -40.83 -14.98 -17.76
C ILE A 381 -41.85 -13.94 -17.32
N ILE A 382 -42.25 -13.06 -18.24
CA ILE A 382 -43.35 -12.12 -18.01
C ILE A 382 -44.66 -12.86 -18.30
N ASP A 383 -45.48 -13.04 -17.27
CA ASP A 383 -46.87 -13.49 -17.44
C ASP A 383 -47.69 -12.34 -18.04
N THR A 384 -47.89 -12.39 -19.35
CA THR A 384 -48.63 -11.36 -20.09
C THR A 384 -50.12 -11.34 -19.78
N THR A 385 -50.63 -12.33 -19.02
CA THR A 385 -52.01 -12.30 -18.50
C THR A 385 -52.14 -11.44 -17.24
N LYS A 386 -51.02 -11.20 -16.53
CA LYS A 386 -50.98 -10.36 -15.32
C LYS A 386 -50.40 -8.96 -15.58
N ILE A 387 -49.56 -8.81 -16.60
CA ILE A 387 -48.92 -7.53 -16.94
C ILE A 387 -49.08 -7.26 -18.44
N GLN A 388 -50.04 -6.40 -18.80
CA GLN A 388 -50.17 -5.91 -20.18
C GLN A 388 -49.03 -4.95 -20.53
N ILE A 389 -48.22 -5.31 -21.53
CA ILE A 389 -47.15 -4.46 -22.06
C ILE A 389 -47.79 -3.34 -22.90
N LYS A 390 -47.82 -2.11 -22.37
CA LYS A 390 -48.56 -0.98 -23.00
C LYS A 390 -47.75 -0.13 -23.99
N LYS A 391 -46.45 -0.39 -24.19
CA LYS A 391 -45.59 0.17 -25.26
C LYS A 391 -44.14 -0.28 -25.04
N ALA A 392 -43.52 -0.90 -26.04
CA ALA A 392 -42.07 -1.03 -26.12
C ALA A 392 -41.65 -0.50 -27.49
N SER A 393 -40.79 0.51 -27.53
CA SER A 393 -40.11 0.94 -28.76
C SER A 393 -38.63 0.57 -28.64
N ILE A 394 -38.07 0.05 -29.72
CA ILE A 394 -36.64 -0.17 -29.88
C ILE A 394 -36.14 0.99 -30.75
N THR A 395 -35.23 1.81 -30.22
CA THR A 395 -34.37 2.70 -31.02
C THR A 395 -32.94 2.23 -30.88
#